data_AF-A0A919DM35-F1
#
_entry.id   AF-A0A919DM35-F1
#
_cell.length_a   1.000
_cell.length_b   1.000
_cell.length_c   1.000
_cell.angle_alpha   90.00
_cell.angle_beta   90.00
_cell.angle_gamma   90.00
#
_symmetry.space_group_name_H-M   'P 1'
#
loop_
_entity.id
_entity.type
_entity.pdbx_description
1 polymer ?
#
loop_
_entity_poly.entity_id
_entity_poly.type
_entity_poly.pdbx_seq_one_letter_code
_entity_poly.pdbx_strand_id
1 'polypeptide(L)'
;MPNVPAEAAETAETAETAESTETTERRRITAAQAERRRITVQRPGPLLVEGPVEVTLEDGTTVSSDRFRVALCTCRRSRIQPWCDTSHRRRAQSPMPSMPPRCRPGEGEP
;
A
#
# COMPACT_ATOMS: atom_id res chain seq x y z
N MET A 1 4.38 -42.53 -56.51
CA MET A 1 4.18 -41.08 -56.72
C MET A 1 2.76 -40.74 -56.30
N PRO A 2 2.49 -39.61 -55.62
CA PRO A 2 3.35 -38.87 -54.69
C PRO A 2 3.13 -39.53 -53.28
N ASN A 3 2.91 -38.93 -52.10
CA ASN A 3 3.08 -37.54 -51.61
C ASN A 3 3.38 -37.50 -50.08
N VAL A 4 3.93 -36.39 -49.62
CA VAL A 4 3.91 -35.83 -48.24
C VAL A 4 4.10 -34.31 -48.38
N PRO A 5 3.83 -33.44 -47.37
CA PRO A 5 3.18 -33.62 -46.07
C PRO A 5 2.03 -32.58 -45.86
N ALA A 6 1.67 -32.24 -44.61
CA ALA A 6 1.64 -30.86 -44.04
C ALA A 6 0.54 -30.61 -42.97
N GLU A 7 0.78 -31.01 -41.70
CA GLU A 7 -0.16 -30.83 -40.57
C GLU A 7 0.60 -30.50 -39.24
N ALA A 8 1.60 -29.59 -39.28
CA ALA A 8 2.54 -29.42 -38.15
C ALA A 8 3.19 -28.02 -38.02
N ALA A 9 2.43 -26.93 -38.12
CA ALA A 9 2.97 -25.56 -38.06
C ALA A 9 2.24 -24.56 -37.12
N GLU A 10 1.06 -24.90 -36.61
CA GLU A 10 0.14 -23.92 -36.00
C GLU A 10 0.44 -23.58 -34.52
N THR A 11 1.39 -24.28 -33.87
CA THR A 11 1.60 -24.17 -32.41
C THR A 11 2.56 -23.06 -31.95
N ALA A 12 3.23 -22.35 -32.87
CA ALA A 12 4.24 -21.33 -32.52
C ALA A 12 3.65 -19.93 -32.30
N GLU A 13 2.72 -19.50 -33.18
CA GLU A 13 2.22 -18.11 -33.23
C GLU A 13 1.46 -17.69 -31.96
N THR A 14 0.79 -18.66 -31.31
CA THR A 14 0.08 -18.48 -30.04
C THR A 14 1.02 -18.18 -28.87
N ALA A 15 2.26 -18.69 -28.89
CA ALA A 15 3.24 -18.48 -27.81
C ALA A 15 3.85 -17.07 -27.87
N GLU A 16 4.22 -16.61 -29.06
CA GLU A 16 4.80 -15.28 -29.28
C GLU A 16 3.83 -14.14 -28.87
N THR A 17 2.52 -14.39 -29.04
CA THR A 17 1.44 -13.51 -28.55
C THR A 17 1.34 -13.51 -27.01
N ALA A 18 1.56 -14.65 -26.35
CA ALA A 18 1.53 -14.77 -24.89
C ALA A 18 2.72 -14.07 -24.22
N GLU A 19 3.94 -14.26 -24.72
CA GLU A 19 5.14 -13.60 -24.19
C GLU A 19 5.10 -12.07 -24.39
N SER A 20 4.52 -11.61 -25.50
CA SER A 20 4.28 -10.19 -25.78
C SER A 20 3.28 -9.54 -24.82
N THR A 21 2.24 -10.27 -24.41
CA THR A 21 1.23 -9.78 -23.46
C THR A 21 1.75 -9.81 -22.02
N GLU A 22 2.45 -10.87 -21.58
CA GLU A 22 3.06 -10.91 -20.24
C GLU A 22 4.10 -9.79 -20.05
N THR A 23 4.95 -9.55 -21.05
CA THR A 23 5.94 -8.45 -21.03
C THR A 23 5.26 -7.08 -20.89
N THR A 24 4.15 -6.88 -21.62
CA THR A 24 3.37 -5.64 -21.57
C THR A 24 2.69 -5.45 -20.20
N GLU A 25 2.13 -6.51 -19.62
CA GLU A 25 1.48 -6.46 -18.32
C GLU A 25 2.48 -6.21 -17.19
N ARG A 26 3.62 -6.92 -17.17
CA ARG A 26 4.73 -6.67 -16.24
C ARG A 26 5.18 -5.20 -16.25
N ARG A 27 5.28 -4.59 -17.44
CA ARG A 27 5.64 -3.17 -17.60
C ARG A 27 4.56 -2.24 -17.03
N ARG A 28 3.27 -2.53 -17.26
CA ARG A 28 2.15 -1.77 -16.67
C ARG A 28 2.13 -1.88 -15.15
N ILE A 29 2.28 -3.08 -14.59
CA ILE A 29 2.36 -3.33 -13.14
C ILE A 29 3.52 -2.54 -12.53
N THR A 30 4.69 -2.54 -13.16
CA THR A 30 5.88 -1.84 -12.67
C THR A 30 5.72 -0.32 -12.71
N ALA A 31 5.12 0.24 -13.76
CA ALA A 31 4.79 1.67 -13.82
C ALA A 31 3.78 2.04 -12.72
N ALA A 32 2.68 1.30 -12.60
CA ALA A 32 1.67 1.48 -11.57
C ALA A 32 2.15 1.14 -10.13
N GLN A 33 3.35 0.56 -9.96
CA GLN A 33 4.05 0.45 -8.68
C GLN A 33 4.87 1.71 -8.38
N ALA A 34 5.54 2.29 -9.39
CA ALA A 34 6.31 3.52 -9.26
C ALA A 34 5.43 4.76 -9.00
N GLU A 35 4.20 4.79 -9.52
CA GLU A 35 3.23 5.87 -9.30
C GLU A 35 2.60 5.85 -7.89
N ARG A 36 2.66 4.71 -7.17
CA ARG A 36 2.06 4.57 -5.84
C ARG A 36 2.88 5.30 -4.78
N ARG A 37 2.34 6.41 -4.28
CA ARG A 37 2.85 7.05 -3.06
C ARG A 37 2.66 6.12 -1.86
N ARG A 38 3.76 5.70 -1.23
CA ARG A 38 3.72 4.85 -0.04
C ARG A 38 3.20 5.64 1.16
N ILE A 39 2.28 5.03 1.89
CA ILE A 39 1.82 5.46 3.20
C ILE A 39 2.11 4.34 4.21
N THR A 40 2.74 4.66 5.34
CA THR A 40 3.04 3.71 6.42
C THR A 40 2.36 4.16 7.70
N VAL A 41 1.51 3.29 8.25
CA VAL A 41 0.72 3.55 9.46
C VAL A 41 1.55 3.18 10.70
N GLN A 42 1.96 4.16 11.51
CA GLN A 42 2.55 3.87 12.82
C GLN A 42 1.48 3.95 13.91
N ARG A 43 1.42 2.98 14.83
CA ARG A 43 0.49 2.98 15.97
C ARG A 43 1.24 2.64 17.27
N PRO A 44 1.10 3.44 18.35
CA PRO A 44 0.46 4.75 18.43
C PRO A 44 1.37 5.87 17.86
N GLY A 45 1.14 6.31 16.62
CA GLY A 45 2.00 7.25 15.91
C GLY A 45 1.35 7.92 14.70
N PRO A 46 2.14 8.66 13.89
CA PRO A 46 1.66 9.35 12.70
C PRO A 46 1.44 8.39 11.51
N LEU A 47 0.83 8.93 10.43
CA LEU A 47 1.01 8.35 9.09
C LEU A 47 2.29 8.93 8.49
N LEU A 48 3.21 8.08 8.03
CA LEU A 48 4.36 8.51 7.24
C LEU A 48 4.01 8.40 5.76
N VAL A 49 4.20 9.47 4.99
CA VAL A 49 3.91 9.55 3.56
C VAL A 49 5.20 9.86 2.78
N GLU A 50 5.42 9.18 1.66
CA GLU A 50 6.51 9.50 0.72
C GLU A 50 6.11 10.69 -0.17
N GLY A 51 6.81 11.82 0.03
CA GLY A 51 6.50 13.13 -0.56
C GLY A 51 7.27 13.45 -1.85
N PRO A 52 7.12 14.66 -2.41
CA PRO A 52 6.38 15.82 -1.87
C PRO A 52 4.88 15.55 -1.75
N VAL A 53 4.21 16.23 -0.80
CA VAL A 53 2.76 16.07 -0.56
C VAL A 53 2.04 17.41 -0.51
N GLU A 54 0.75 17.35 -0.83
CA GLU A 54 -0.25 18.39 -0.60
C GLU A 54 -1.39 17.80 0.24
N VAL A 55 -1.95 18.59 1.15
CA VAL A 55 -2.98 18.16 2.11
C VAL A 55 -4.06 19.22 2.20
N THR A 56 -5.26 18.90 1.70
CA THR A 56 -6.48 19.69 1.95
C THR A 56 -7.05 19.32 3.32
N LEU A 57 -7.44 20.34 4.09
CA LEU A 57 -8.02 20.26 5.42
C LEU A 57 -9.55 20.35 5.39
N GLU A 58 -10.19 20.09 6.53
CA GLU A 58 -11.67 20.08 6.67
C GLU A 58 -12.34 21.46 6.55
N ASP A 59 -11.56 22.54 6.65
CA ASP A 59 -11.97 23.92 6.39
C ASP A 59 -11.79 24.33 4.91
N GLY A 60 -11.27 23.44 4.05
CA GLY A 60 -10.91 23.71 2.66
C GLY A 60 -9.53 24.34 2.47
N THR A 61 -8.77 24.60 3.55
CA THR A 61 -7.40 25.11 3.44
C THR A 61 -6.47 24.01 2.93
N THR A 62 -5.63 24.32 1.94
CA THR A 62 -4.61 23.39 1.44
C THR A 62 -3.22 23.80 1.93
N VAL A 63 -2.44 22.83 2.43
CA VAL A 63 -1.05 23.02 2.87
C VAL A 63 -0.13 21.96 2.26
N SER A 64 1.07 22.36 1.86
CA SER A 64 2.05 21.52 1.16
C SER A 64 3.32 21.26 1.97
N SER A 65 4.10 20.26 1.55
CA SER A 65 5.44 19.99 2.08
C SER A 65 6.30 19.23 1.07
N ASP A 66 7.37 19.88 0.61
CA ASP A 66 8.35 19.34 -0.35
C ASP A 66 9.30 18.26 0.22
N ARG A 67 9.11 17.87 1.49
CA ARG A 67 9.93 16.85 2.13
C ARG A 67 9.67 15.46 1.51
N PHE A 68 10.75 14.75 1.17
CA PHE A 68 10.71 13.36 0.67
C PHE A 68 9.96 12.38 1.59
N ARG A 69 9.88 12.66 2.90
CA ARG A 69 8.99 11.99 3.84
C ARG A 69 8.32 13.01 4.75
N VAL A 70 7.04 12.78 5.02
CA VAL A 70 6.19 13.70 5.78
C VAL A 70 5.35 12.90 6.79
N ALA A 71 5.11 13.47 7.98
CA ALA A 71 4.43 12.79 9.08
C ALA A 71 3.11 13.50 9.43
N LEU A 72 1.98 12.86 9.11
CA LEU A 72 0.63 13.39 9.37
C LEU A 72 0.13 13.01 10.78
N CYS A 73 -0.45 13.98 11.47
CA CYS A 73 -0.95 13.86 12.84
C CYS A 73 -2.32 13.16 12.88
N THR A 74 -2.31 11.89 13.27
CA THR A 74 -3.51 11.08 13.60
C THR A 74 -4.07 11.37 15.00
N CYS A 75 -3.26 11.93 15.89
CA CYS A 75 -3.52 11.94 17.33
C CYS A 75 -4.25 13.18 17.86
N ARG A 76 -4.60 14.13 16.96
CA ARG A 76 -5.27 15.42 17.23
C ARG A 76 -4.67 16.23 18.40
N ARG A 77 -3.35 16.15 18.57
CA ARG A 77 -2.57 16.81 19.64
C ARG A 77 -1.39 17.64 19.13
N SER A 78 -1.23 17.74 17.81
CA SER A 78 -0.15 18.55 17.23
C SER A 78 -0.50 20.03 17.27
N ARG A 79 0.50 20.86 17.58
CA ARG A 79 0.40 22.33 17.50
C ARG A 79 0.53 22.88 16.07
N ILE A 80 0.88 22.02 15.11
CA ILE A 80 1.11 22.35 13.70
C ILE A 80 0.36 21.39 12.77
N GLN A 81 -0.90 21.08 13.12
CA GLN A 81 -1.81 20.26 12.29
C GLN A 81 -1.83 20.79 10.83
N PRO A 82 -1.72 19.94 9.79
CA PRO A 82 -1.80 18.48 9.80
C PRO A 82 -0.51 17.74 10.19
N TRP A 83 0.61 18.42 10.39
CA TRP A 83 1.92 17.81 10.61
C TRP A 83 2.11 17.28 12.04
N CYS A 84 3.01 16.33 12.23
CA CYS A 84 3.29 15.69 13.52
C CYS A 84 4.46 16.34 14.27
N ASP A 85 4.17 17.02 15.37
CA ASP A 85 5.12 17.68 16.30
C ASP A 85 5.71 16.75 17.40
N THR A 86 5.53 15.44 17.26
CA THR A 86 5.77 14.39 18.28
C THR A 86 4.85 14.36 19.51
N SER A 87 3.82 15.23 19.62
CA SER A 87 2.89 15.25 20.77
C SER A 87 2.05 13.97 20.94
N HIS A 88 2.09 13.03 19.98
CA HIS A 88 1.60 11.66 20.17
C HIS A 88 2.28 10.95 21.36
N ARG A 89 3.61 11.10 21.50
CA ARG A 89 4.46 10.41 22.48
C ARG A 89 4.02 10.62 23.92
N ARG A 90 3.47 11.81 24.24
CA ARG A 90 2.99 12.20 25.57
C ARG A 90 1.85 11.32 26.14
N ARG A 91 1.25 10.44 25.34
CA ARG A 91 0.28 9.42 25.80
C ARG A 91 0.61 7.99 25.31
N ALA A 92 1.86 7.72 24.89
CA ALA A 92 2.27 6.35 24.56
C ALA A 92 2.30 5.41 25.78
N GLN A 93 2.21 5.96 27.00
CA GLN A 93 2.17 5.25 28.28
C GLN A 93 0.76 4.81 28.71
N SER A 94 -0.25 4.93 27.85
CA SER A 94 -1.51 4.21 28.04
C SER A 94 -1.41 2.87 27.30
N PRO A 95 -1.08 1.74 27.98
CA PRO A 95 -1.19 0.44 27.35
C PRO A 95 -2.64 0.22 26.94
N MET A 96 -2.85 -0.29 25.72
CA MET A 96 -4.15 -0.83 25.34
C MET A 96 -4.48 -1.96 26.33
N PRO A 97 -5.71 -2.07 26.85
CA PRO A 97 -6.10 -3.25 27.61
C PRO A 97 -5.85 -4.47 26.72
N SER A 98 -5.05 -5.42 27.21
CA SER A 98 -4.70 -6.63 26.48
C SER A 98 -5.99 -7.36 26.11
N MET A 99 -6.33 -7.40 24.83
CA MET A 99 -7.53 -8.09 24.37
C MET A 99 -7.43 -9.55 24.81
N PRO A 100 -8.37 -10.06 25.65
CA PRO A 100 -8.22 -11.38 26.23
C PRO A 100 -8.18 -12.44 25.13
N PRO A 101 -7.48 -13.57 25.35
CA PRO A 101 -7.49 -14.66 24.38
C PRO A 101 -8.94 -15.06 24.11
N ARG A 102 -9.34 -15.08 22.83
CA ARG A 102 -10.67 -15.53 22.44
C ARG A 102 -10.80 -16.99 22.84
N CYS A 103 -11.78 -17.31 23.68
CA CYS A 103 -12.08 -18.71 23.99
C CYS A 103 -12.39 -19.46 22.69
N ARG A 104 -11.76 -20.62 22.49
CA ARG A 104 -12.00 -21.45 21.30
C ARG A 104 -13.31 -22.22 21.47
N PRO A 105 -14.22 -22.17 20.49
CA PRO A 105 -15.34 -23.11 20.46
C PRO A 105 -14.78 -24.54 20.38
N GLY A 106 -15.11 -25.37 21.37
CA GLY A 106 -14.69 -26.78 21.44
C GLY A 106 -13.87 -27.19 22.67
N GLU A 107 -13.33 -26.25 23.46
CA GLU A 107 -12.60 -26.56 24.70
C GLU A 107 -13.53 -26.45 25.92
N GLY A 108 -14.48 -27.39 26.08
CA GLY A 108 -15.40 -27.42 27.22
C GLY A 108 -16.58 -28.39 27.12
N GLU A 109 -16.33 -29.70 27.23
CA GLU A 109 -17.36 -30.72 27.41
C GLU A 109 -16.83 -31.83 28.36
N PRO A 110 -17.53 -32.14 29.48
CA PRO A 110 -17.14 -33.17 30.45
C PRO A 110 -17.81 -34.53 30.22
#